data_AF-I7L780-F1
#
_entry.id   AF-I7L780-F1
#
_cell.length_a   1.000
_cell.length_b   1.000
_cell.length_c   1.000
_cell.angle_alpha   90.00
_cell.angle_beta   90.00
_cell.angle_gamma   90.00
#
_symmetry.space_group_name_H-M   'P 1'
#
loop_
_entity.id
_entity.type
_entity.pdbx_description
1 polymer ?
#
loop_
_entity_poly.entity_id
_entity_poly.type
_entity_poly.pdbx_seq_one_letter_code
_entity_poly.pdbx_strand_id
1 'polypeptide(L)'
;MSDKPYYEQEYHAPKSDIPDPSFGQIFKGIFLYPFTWSARSTRKAFWISYVTQFVMSFLILCVMFAILLTGVYSSSEQEWTMVIQRMNFFTWLIELVLWILLIWIKLGLLGYAVRRLHDIDCSGWWLWLMFIPFGWIIIVVLLILPTVERPVKWGTYLFVNSN
;
A
#
# COMPACT_ATOMS: atom_id res chain seq x y z
N MET A 1 26.04 43.23 -20.27
CA MET A 1 25.17 42.23 -20.93
C MET A 1 23.83 42.32 -20.23
N SER A 2 22.77 42.75 -20.93
CA SER A 2 21.43 42.75 -20.33
C SER A 2 20.97 41.31 -20.20
N ASP A 3 20.53 40.90 -19.02
CA ASP A 3 19.93 39.59 -18.83
C ASP A 3 18.76 39.42 -19.79
N LYS A 4 18.67 38.24 -20.42
CA LYS A 4 17.59 37.94 -21.36
C LYS A 4 16.23 38.04 -20.65
N PRO A 5 15.18 38.50 -21.35
CA PRO A 5 13.82 38.52 -20.82
C PRO A 5 13.42 37.15 -20.26
N TYR A 6 12.61 37.11 -19.19
CA TYR A 6 12.26 35.88 -18.48
C TYR A 6 11.65 34.79 -19.39
N TYR A 7 11.00 35.16 -20.49
CA TYR A 7 10.39 34.26 -21.46
C TYR A 7 11.38 33.69 -22.50
N GLU A 8 12.60 34.23 -22.57
CA GLU A 8 13.70 33.70 -23.40
C GLU A 8 14.71 32.88 -22.60
N GLN A 9 14.49 32.74 -21.28
CA GLN A 9 15.29 31.88 -20.42
C GLN A 9 14.85 30.43 -20.63
N GLU A 10 15.83 29.54 -20.79
CA GLU A 10 15.57 28.11 -20.87
C GLU A 10 15.00 27.63 -19.53
N TYR A 11 13.79 27.04 -19.54
CA TYR A 11 13.16 26.57 -18.31
C TYR A 11 13.97 25.43 -17.71
N HIS A 12 14.66 25.71 -16.61
CA HIS A 12 15.24 24.69 -15.75
C HIS A 12 14.28 24.46 -14.59
N ALA A 13 13.60 23.31 -14.59
CA ALA A 13 12.80 22.90 -13.45
C ALA A 13 13.68 22.93 -12.18
N PRO A 14 13.16 23.42 -11.04
CA PRO A 14 13.88 23.33 -9.78
C PRO A 14 14.31 21.88 -9.53
N LYS A 15 15.54 21.67 -9.07
CA LYS A 15 15.96 20.32 -8.66
C LYS A 15 15.09 19.89 -7.49
N SER A 16 14.22 18.92 -7.73
CA SER A 16 13.37 18.34 -6.70
C SER A 16 14.15 17.29 -5.91
N ASP A 17 14.20 17.45 -4.59
CA ASP A 17 14.80 16.46 -3.68
C ASP A 17 13.90 15.24 -3.43
N ILE A 18 12.76 15.15 -4.14
CA ILE A 18 11.82 14.03 -4.05
C ILE A 18 12.43 12.82 -4.80
N PRO A 19 12.70 11.70 -4.11
CA PRO A 19 13.28 10.52 -4.74
C PRO A 19 12.29 9.82 -5.66
N ASP A 20 12.80 9.12 -6.67
CA ASP A 20 11.99 8.31 -7.57
C ASP A 20 12.29 6.81 -7.40
N PRO A 21 11.65 6.13 -6.44
CA PRO A 21 11.94 4.73 -6.18
C PRO A 21 11.49 3.82 -7.33
N SER A 22 12.32 2.82 -7.63
CA SER A 22 12.01 1.75 -8.57
C SER A 22 10.89 0.85 -8.04
N PHE A 23 10.18 0.18 -8.96
CA PHE A 23 9.13 -0.80 -8.59
C PHE A 23 9.65 -1.86 -7.61
N GLY A 24 10.87 -2.38 -7.82
CA GLY A 24 11.47 -3.39 -6.95
C GLY A 24 11.71 -2.91 -5.52
N GLN A 25 12.12 -1.65 -5.34
CA GLN A 25 12.23 -1.05 -4.01
C GLN A 25 10.86 -0.92 -3.36
N ILE A 26 9.87 -0.41 -4.10
CA ILE A 26 8.49 -0.27 -3.60
C ILE A 26 7.92 -1.62 -3.16
N PHE A 27 8.09 -2.65 -4.00
CA PHE A 27 7.66 -4.01 -3.70
C PHE A 27 8.32 -4.55 -2.42
N LYS A 28 9.65 -4.40 -2.28
CA LYS A 28 10.38 -4.76 -1.06
C LYS A 28 9.79 -4.06 0.18
N GLY A 29 9.40 -2.80 0.05
CA GLY A 29 8.82 -2.05 1.17
C GLY A 29 7.49 -2.58 1.67
N ILE A 30 6.71 -3.27 0.85
CA ILE A 30 5.45 -3.89 1.28
C ILE A 30 5.73 -5.01 2.30
N PHE A 31 6.78 -5.80 2.06
CA PHE A 31 7.06 -7.01 2.86
C PHE A 31 8.09 -6.79 3.96
N LEU A 32 9.12 -5.99 3.69
CA LEU A 32 10.28 -5.84 4.58
C LEU A 32 10.17 -4.65 5.52
N TYR A 33 9.37 -3.64 5.17
CA TYR A 33 9.27 -2.39 5.93
C TYR A 33 7.82 -1.99 6.29
N PRO A 34 6.95 -2.90 6.79
CA PRO A 34 5.58 -2.54 7.18
C PRO A 34 5.54 -1.57 8.37
N PHE A 35 6.51 -1.67 9.30
CA PHE A 35 6.51 -0.92 10.57
C PHE A 35 7.53 0.22 10.64
N THR A 36 8.23 0.52 9.54
CA THR A 36 9.15 1.67 9.49
C THR A 36 8.35 2.97 9.32
N TRP A 37 7.66 3.40 10.38
CA TRP A 37 6.75 4.55 10.33
C TRP A 37 7.45 5.90 10.42
N SER A 38 8.65 5.95 11.01
CA SER A 38 9.49 7.15 11.11
C SER A 38 10.21 7.47 9.79
N ALA A 39 9.49 7.45 8.68
CA ALA A 39 9.98 7.73 7.34
C ALA A 39 8.88 8.36 6.48
N ARG A 40 9.24 8.75 5.24
CA ARG A 40 8.31 9.28 4.23
C ARG A 40 8.19 8.38 3.02
N SER A 41 7.08 8.51 2.29
CA SER A 41 6.86 7.81 1.04
C SER A 41 6.22 8.75 0.03
N THR A 42 6.80 8.77 -1.17
CA THR A 42 6.34 9.61 -2.26
C THR A 42 4.96 9.15 -2.75
N ARG A 43 4.27 10.04 -3.46
CA ARG A 43 2.94 9.74 -4.04
C ARG A 43 2.99 8.51 -4.94
N LYS A 44 3.99 8.42 -5.82
CA LYS A 44 4.22 7.26 -6.70
C LYS A 44 4.39 5.96 -5.90
N ALA A 45 5.25 5.97 -4.88
CA ALA A 45 5.51 4.80 -4.05
C ALA A 45 4.24 4.29 -3.35
N PHE A 46 3.40 5.22 -2.87
CA PHE A 46 2.12 4.88 -2.25
C PHE A 46 1.16 4.22 -3.26
N TRP A 47 0.90 4.84 -4.42
CA TRP A 47 -0.09 4.32 -5.38
C TRP A 47 0.34 3.01 -6.04
N ILE A 48 1.63 2.85 -6.33
CA ILE A 48 2.16 1.56 -6.82
C ILE A 48 1.99 0.48 -5.74
N SER A 49 2.26 0.80 -4.47
CA SER A 49 2.03 -0.13 -3.36
C SER A 49 0.55 -0.48 -3.21
N TYR A 50 -0.35 0.50 -3.34
CA TYR A 50 -1.80 0.28 -3.29
C TYR A 50 -2.27 -0.68 -4.38
N VAL A 51 -1.88 -0.43 -5.64
CA VAL A 51 -2.23 -1.30 -6.77
C VAL A 51 -1.64 -2.70 -6.60
N THR A 52 -0.36 -2.79 -6.23
CA THR A 52 0.31 -4.08 -5.97
C THR A 52 -0.43 -4.85 -4.88
N GLN A 53 -0.77 -4.19 -3.77
CA GLN A 53 -1.53 -4.78 -2.67
C GLN A 53 -2.90 -5.26 -3.14
N PHE A 54 -3.63 -4.45 -3.92
CA PHE A 54 -4.95 -4.80 -4.44
C PHE A 54 -4.89 -6.06 -5.31
N VAL A 55 -3.96 -6.10 -6.28
CA VAL A 55 -3.78 -7.26 -7.17
C VAL A 55 -3.41 -8.51 -6.37
N MET A 56 -2.44 -8.41 -5.45
CA MET A 56 -2.04 -9.56 -4.62
C MET A 56 -3.18 -10.07 -3.75
N SER A 57 -3.95 -9.17 -3.12
CA SER A 57 -5.15 -9.56 -2.36
C SER A 57 -6.19 -10.24 -3.23
N PHE A 58 -6.46 -9.70 -4.42
CA PHE A 58 -7.43 -10.27 -5.34
C PHE A 58 -7.03 -11.69 -5.76
N LEU A 59 -5.76 -11.90 -6.10
CA LEU A 59 -5.23 -13.23 -6.47
C LEU A 59 -5.32 -14.22 -5.30
N ILE A 60 -4.94 -13.82 -4.09
CA ILE A 60 -5.04 -14.68 -2.91
C ILE A 60 -6.51 -15.04 -2.62
N LEU A 61 -7.43 -14.08 -2.70
CA LEU A 61 -8.86 -14.34 -2.52
C LEU A 61 -9.42 -15.27 -3.60
N CYS A 62 -8.95 -15.18 -4.84
CA CYS A 62 -9.33 -16.13 -5.89
C CYS A 62 -8.85 -17.55 -5.57
N VAL A 63 -7.63 -17.70 -5.06
CA VAL A 63 -7.09 -19.00 -4.63
C VAL A 63 -7.91 -19.58 -3.47
N MET A 64 -8.20 -18.78 -2.44
CA MET A 64 -9.03 -19.20 -1.31
C MET A 64 -10.44 -19.60 -1.76
N PHE A 65 -11.06 -18.82 -2.65
CA PHE A 65 -12.36 -19.15 -3.20
C PHE A 65 -12.34 -20.44 -4.02
N ALA A 66 -11.29 -20.69 -4.80
CA ALA A 66 -11.12 -21.95 -5.54
C ALA A 66 -10.99 -23.16 -4.60
N ILE A 67 -10.23 -23.03 -3.51
CA ILE A 67 -10.11 -24.09 -2.48
C ILE A 67 -11.48 -24.36 -1.86
N LEU A 68 -12.23 -23.33 -1.46
CA LEU A 68 -13.58 -23.48 -0.94
C LEU A 68 -14.50 -24.23 -1.92
N LEU A 69 -14.45 -23.89 -3.22
CA LEU A 69 -15.25 -24.56 -4.24
C LEU A 69 -14.93 -26.06 -4.37
N THR A 70 -13.67 -26.48 -4.23
CA THR A 70 -13.33 -27.92 -4.25
C THR A 70 -14.02 -28.70 -3.12
N GLY A 71 -14.18 -28.08 -1.96
CA GLY A 71 -14.97 -28.65 -0.85
C GLY A 71 -16.45 -28.78 -1.19
N VAL A 72 -17.03 -27.81 -1.90
CA VAL A 72 -18.44 -27.81 -2.32
C VAL A 72 -18.75 -28.85 -3.40
N TYR A 73 -17.88 -29.02 -4.40
CA TYR A 73 -18.13 -29.98 -5.49
C TYR A 73 -18.01 -31.44 -5.06
N SER A 74 -17.37 -31.72 -3.92
CA SER A 74 -17.24 -33.07 -3.38
C SER A 74 -18.42 -33.49 -2.48
N SER A 75 -19.34 -32.58 -2.15
CA SER A 75 -20.54 -32.89 -1.36
C SER A 75 -21.74 -33.24 -2.24
N SER A 76 -22.27 -34.46 -2.09
CA SER A 76 -23.50 -34.92 -2.76
C SER A 76 -24.79 -34.34 -2.17
N GLU A 77 -24.72 -33.70 -1.00
CA GLU A 77 -25.84 -33.02 -0.35
C GLU A 77 -25.54 -31.52 -0.17
N GLN A 78 -26.53 -30.68 -0.49
CA GLN A 78 -26.44 -29.22 -0.47
C GLN A 78 -26.56 -28.64 0.95
N GLU A 79 -25.66 -29.00 1.87
CA GLU A 79 -25.55 -28.30 3.16
C GLU A 79 -24.14 -27.72 3.36
N TRP A 80 -24.05 -26.40 3.44
CA TRP A 80 -22.79 -25.66 3.66
C TRP A 80 -22.05 -26.06 4.95
N THR A 81 -22.78 -26.53 5.97
CA THR A 81 -22.24 -27.08 7.23
C THR A 81 -21.41 -28.34 7.00
N MET A 82 -21.75 -29.16 6.00
CA MET A 82 -21.01 -30.39 5.69
C MET A 82 -19.67 -30.11 4.99
N VAL A 83 -19.57 -29.03 4.22
CA VAL A 83 -18.33 -28.66 3.50
C VAL A 83 -17.22 -28.33 4.49
N ILE A 84 -17.51 -27.48 5.49
CA ILE A 84 -16.56 -27.05 6.53
C ILE A 84 -16.07 -28.24 7.37
N GLN A 85 -16.96 -29.19 7.70
CA GLN A 85 -16.63 -30.35 8.53
C GLN A 85 -15.85 -31.45 7.80
N ARG A 86 -15.89 -31.49 6.47
CA ARG A 86 -15.18 -32.49 5.64
C ARG A 86 -13.81 -32.04 5.15
N MET A 87 -13.48 -30.75 5.28
CA MET A 87 -12.15 -30.24 4.93
C MET A 87 -11.09 -30.86 5.85
N ASN A 88 -10.02 -31.39 5.25
CA ASN A 88 -8.93 -31.98 6.01
C ASN A 88 -8.10 -30.89 6.72
N PHE A 89 -7.33 -31.30 7.73
CA PHE A 89 -6.46 -30.40 8.49
C PHE A 89 -5.50 -29.59 7.60
N PHE A 90 -4.96 -30.19 6.54
CA PHE A 90 -4.03 -29.51 5.63
C PHE A 90 -4.70 -28.38 4.85
N THR A 91 -5.95 -28.54 4.42
CA THR A 91 -6.71 -27.48 3.76
C THR A 91 -6.94 -26.30 4.70
N TRP A 92 -7.31 -26.58 5.96
CA TRP A 92 -7.42 -25.53 6.99
C TRP A 92 -6.10 -24.81 7.27
N LEU A 93 -4.99 -25.55 7.29
CA LEU A 93 -3.66 -24.97 7.49
C LEU A 93 -3.28 -24.04 6.33
N ILE A 94 -3.56 -24.43 5.08
CA ILE A 94 -3.32 -23.59 3.90
C ILE A 94 -4.14 -22.30 3.98
N GLU A 95 -5.45 -22.41 4.26
CA GLU A 95 -6.32 -21.24 4.43
C GLU A 95 -5.82 -20.29 5.53
N LEU A 96 -5.39 -20.82 6.67
CA LEU A 96 -4.82 -20.02 7.75
C LEU A 96 -3.56 -19.26 7.29
N VAL A 97 -2.66 -19.92 6.56
CA VAL A 97 -1.45 -19.27 6.02
C VAL A 97 -1.82 -18.16 5.01
N LEU A 98 -2.82 -18.39 4.16
CA LEU A 98 -3.30 -17.38 3.21
C LEU A 98 -3.92 -16.17 3.92
N TRP A 99 -4.70 -16.39 5.00
CA TRP A 99 -5.21 -15.31 5.86
C TRP A 99 -4.09 -14.51 6.51
N ILE A 100 -3.07 -15.17 7.06
CA ILE A 100 -1.90 -14.50 7.64
C ILE A 100 -1.18 -13.66 6.57
N LEU A 101 -0.99 -14.21 5.37
CA LEU A 101 -0.37 -13.49 4.26
C LEU A 101 -1.20 -12.27 3.84
N LEU A 102 -2.53 -12.39 3.77
CA LEU A 102 -3.43 -11.27 3.48
C LEU A 102 -3.31 -10.15 4.51
N ILE A 103 -3.26 -10.49 5.80
CA ILE A 103 -3.07 -9.50 6.87
C ILE A 103 -1.69 -8.84 6.72
N TRP A 104 -0.65 -9.62 6.46
CA TRP A 104 0.72 -9.10 6.32
C TRP A 104 0.84 -8.05 5.20
N ILE A 105 0.29 -8.33 4.01
CA ILE A 105 0.35 -7.35 2.90
C ILE A 105 -0.48 -6.09 3.19
N LYS A 106 -1.57 -6.20 3.97
CA LYS A 106 -2.37 -5.04 4.41
C LYS A 106 -1.59 -4.17 5.39
N LEU A 107 -0.80 -4.77 6.30
CA LEU A 107 0.10 -4.04 7.19
C LEU A 107 1.22 -3.31 6.41
N GLY A 108 1.71 -3.92 5.32
CA GLY A 108 2.62 -3.26 4.38
C GLY A 108 2.04 -1.97 3.81
N LEU A 109 0.79 -2.03 3.30
CA LEU A 109 0.09 -0.86 2.77
C LEU A 109 -0.24 0.17 3.86
N LEU A 110 -0.57 -0.26 5.07
CA LEU A 110 -0.74 0.63 6.22
C LEU A 110 0.53 1.44 6.49
N GLY A 111 1.69 0.79 6.48
CA GLY A 111 2.99 1.46 6.59
C GLY A 111 3.20 2.52 5.50
N TYR A 112 2.85 2.22 4.25
CA TYR A 112 2.90 3.19 3.16
C TYR A 112 1.92 4.35 3.32
N ALA A 113 0.70 4.09 3.78
CA ALA A 113 -0.30 5.12 4.02
C ALA A 113 0.16 6.10 5.12
N VAL A 114 0.69 5.59 6.23
CA VAL A 114 1.28 6.40 7.31
C VAL A 114 2.41 7.26 6.78
N ARG A 115 3.37 6.67 6.05
CA ARG A 115 4.50 7.40 5.45
C ARG A 115 4.08 8.40 4.38
N ARG A 116 2.99 8.16 3.65
CA ARG A 116 2.40 9.10 2.69
C ARG A 116 1.80 10.32 3.40
N LEU A 117 1.11 10.11 4.51
CA LEU A 117 0.58 11.21 5.33
C LEU A 117 1.72 12.05 5.91
N HIS A 118 2.78 11.41 6.40
CA HIS A 118 3.97 12.12 6.87
C HIS A 118 4.61 12.99 5.79
N ASP A 119 4.54 12.56 4.52
CA ASP A 119 5.09 13.30 3.38
C ASP A 119 4.31 14.58 3.02
N ILE A 120 3.07 14.69 3.50
CA ILE A 120 2.24 15.91 3.37
C ILE A 120 2.09 16.66 4.70
N ASP A 121 3.03 16.43 5.62
CA ASP A 121 3.08 17.04 6.95
C ASP A 121 1.89 16.67 7.87
N CYS A 122 1.21 15.55 7.61
CA CYS A 122 0.08 15.05 8.39
C CYS A 122 0.48 13.84 9.25
N SER A 123 -0.12 13.67 10.43
CA SER A 123 0.13 12.49 11.28
C SER A 123 -0.52 11.21 10.73
N GLY A 124 0.09 10.05 10.99
CA GLY A 124 -0.54 8.76 10.67
C GLY A 124 -1.91 8.53 11.33
N TRP A 125 -2.22 9.25 12.41
CA TRP A 125 -3.49 9.18 13.13
C TRP A 125 -4.70 9.57 12.29
N TRP A 126 -4.51 10.33 11.20
CA TRP A 126 -5.62 10.62 10.29
C TRP A 126 -6.29 9.35 9.75
N LEU A 127 -5.55 8.23 9.61
CA LEU A 127 -6.07 6.95 9.13
C LEU A 127 -7.22 6.37 9.97
N TRP A 128 -7.38 6.78 11.23
CA TRP A 128 -8.54 6.37 12.04
C TRP A 128 -9.88 6.81 11.45
N LEU A 129 -9.89 7.84 10.58
CA LEU A 129 -11.08 8.23 9.83
C LEU A 129 -11.62 7.11 8.93
N MET A 130 -10.82 6.09 8.58
CA MET A 130 -11.32 4.94 7.84
C MET A 130 -12.42 4.16 8.57
N PHE A 131 -12.50 4.28 9.91
CA PHE A 131 -13.55 3.64 10.73
C PHE A 131 -14.83 4.47 10.86
N ILE A 132 -14.83 5.71 10.37
CA ILE A 132 -16.00 6.60 10.37
C ILE A 132 -16.70 6.47 9.01
N PRO A 133 -18.04 6.39 8.95
CA PRO A 133 -18.77 6.44 7.69
C PRO A 133 -18.30 7.63 6.83
N PHE A 134 -17.96 7.35 5.56
CA PHE A 134 -17.42 8.32 4.60
C PHE A 134 -16.05 8.96 4.96
N GLY A 135 -15.44 8.66 6.11
CA GLY A 135 -14.13 9.22 6.47
C GLY A 135 -13.00 8.76 5.53
N TRP A 136 -13.20 7.64 4.83
CA TRP A 136 -12.31 7.19 3.75
C TRP A 136 -12.16 8.22 2.62
N ILE A 137 -13.17 9.07 2.36
CA ILE A 137 -13.10 10.14 1.34
C ILE A 137 -12.01 11.15 1.71
N ILE A 138 -11.98 11.58 2.97
CA ILE A 138 -10.97 12.51 3.50
C ILE A 138 -9.58 11.89 3.35
N ILE A 139 -9.45 10.60 3.69
CA ILE A 139 -8.17 9.89 3.56
C ILE A 139 -7.70 9.83 2.11
N VAL A 140 -8.59 9.52 1.15
CA VAL A 140 -8.23 9.51 -0.27
C VAL A 140 -7.75 10.89 -0.71
N VAL A 141 -8.44 11.97 -0.32
CA VAL A 141 -8.01 13.34 -0.63
C VAL A 141 -6.59 13.59 -0.08
N LEU A 142 -6.34 13.30 1.19
CA LEU A 142 -5.02 13.47 1.81
C LEU A 142 -3.92 12.67 1.08
N LEU A 143 -4.21 11.43 0.67
CA LEU A 143 -3.23 10.58 -0.02
C LEU A 143 -2.90 11.07 -1.45
N ILE A 144 -3.80 11.83 -2.08
CA ILE A 144 -3.61 12.42 -3.42
C ILE A 144 -2.84 13.74 -3.38
N LEU A 145 -2.90 14.50 -2.29
CA LEU A 145 -2.27 15.83 -2.18
C LEU A 145 -0.78 15.81 -2.55
N PRO A 146 -0.24 16.94 -3.06
CA PRO A 146 1.18 17.05 -3.38
C PRO A 146 2.06 16.94 -2.15
N THR A 147 3.26 16.38 -2.38
CA THR A 147 4.33 16.33 -1.39
C THR A 147 4.72 17.75 -0.96
N VAL A 148 5.00 17.92 0.33
CA VAL A 148 5.48 19.19 0.85
C VAL A 148 7.00 19.26 0.68
N GLU A 149 7.50 20.24 -0.07
CA GLU A 149 8.92 20.47 -0.34
C GLU A 149 9.59 21.33 0.75
N ARG A 150 9.31 20.99 2.02
CA ARG A 150 9.97 21.60 3.18
C ARG A 150 10.38 20.50 4.16
N PRO A 151 11.33 20.75 5.05
CA PRO A 151 11.63 19.83 6.13
C PRO A 151 10.38 19.57 6.97
N VAL A 152 9.98 18.30 7.09
CA VAL A 152 8.91 17.86 7.99
C VAL A 152 9.51 17.03 9.11
N LYS A 153 8.81 16.92 10.24
CA LYS A 153 9.32 16.26 11.45
C LYS A 153 9.57 14.75 11.30
N TRP A 154 9.05 14.13 10.24
CA TRP A 154 9.19 12.69 9.98
C TRP A 154 10.33 12.42 9.00
N GLY A 155 11.56 12.33 9.52
CA GLY A 155 12.72 11.70 8.88
C GLY A 155 12.93 11.92 7.36
N THR A 156 13.67 10.99 6.76
CA THR A 156 13.93 10.94 5.32
C THR A 156 12.93 10.01 4.62
N TYR A 157 12.96 10.01 3.29
CA TYR A 157 12.23 9.04 2.50
C TYR A 157 12.73 7.62 2.76
N LEU A 158 11.83 6.65 2.74
CA LEU A 158 12.16 5.23 2.92
C LEU A 158 13.17 4.74 1.87
N PHE A 159 13.05 5.24 0.65
CA PHE A 159 13.97 4.95 -0.44
C PHE A 159 14.53 6.27 -0.94
N VAL A 160 15.85 6.32 -1.07
CA VAL A 160 16.61 7.44 -1.63
C VAL A 160 17.16 6.98 -2.98
N ASN A 161 17.29 7.89 -3.94
CA ASN A 161 17.92 7.58 -5.21
C ASN A 161 19.33 7.03 -4.95
N SER A 162 19.64 5.86 -5.51
CA SER A 162 21.02 5.37 -5.57
C SER A 162 21.73 6.21 -6.62
N ASN A 163 22.61 7.11 -6.19
CA ASN A 163 23.59 7.74 -7.08
C ASN A 163 24.47 6.68 -7.73
#